data_AF-A0A959WS98-F1
#
_entry.id   AF-A0A959WS98-F1
#
_cell.length_a   1.000
_cell.length_b   1.000
_cell.length_c   1.000
_cell.angle_alpha   90.00
_cell.angle_beta   90.00
_cell.angle_gamma   90.00
#
_symmetry.space_group_name_H-M   'P 1'
#
loop_
_entity.id
_entity.type
_entity.pdbx_description
1 polymer ?
#
loop_
_entity_poly.entity_id
_entity_poly.type
_entity_poly.pdbx_seq_one_letter_code
_entity_poly.pdbx_strand_id
1 'polypeptide(L)'
;MKSATTGSRISIALADEHGERLARGLLVLALLAAAALLLWLNRGTSFYNDELTWFQDLSGPNDLESILTPHYSHLIGTTRLVYLLTAETVGPDYLVMRILGVASVLLAATLFYVWAKRRIGPGWALLPAVLLMFYGSAWQHVVGPVGFTVTFSIALGLGALIAAESEGRRSDLLACGLLILAVFTYTVGLAYLVGVAISVLLRGDRLRRAWIFLVPL
;
A
#
# COMPACT_ATOMS: atom_id res chain seq x y z
N MET A 1 26.22 36.53 11.70
CA MET A 1 25.01 36.13 12.46
C MET A 1 23.71 36.41 11.67
N LYS A 2 23.61 35.91 10.42
CA LYS A 2 22.44 36.07 9.52
C LYS A 2 22.32 34.80 8.67
N SER A 3 21.72 33.72 9.19
CA SER A 3 21.27 32.57 8.40
C SER A 3 20.47 31.57 9.27
N ALA A 4 19.39 32.03 9.90
CA ALA A 4 18.49 31.14 10.66
C ALA A 4 17.00 31.41 10.42
N THR A 5 16.66 32.46 9.65
CA THR A 5 15.28 32.97 9.56
C THR A 5 14.50 32.44 8.36
N THR A 6 15.15 32.01 7.28
CA THR A 6 14.45 31.55 6.05
C THR A 6 13.84 30.15 6.21
N GLY A 7 14.57 29.21 6.82
CA GLY A 7 14.05 27.85 7.06
C GLY A 7 12.89 27.82 8.06
N SER A 8 12.92 28.69 9.07
CA SER A 8 11.83 28.86 10.05
C SER A 8 10.53 29.35 9.39
N ARG A 9 10.62 30.29 8.44
CA ARG A 9 9.46 30.86 7.73
C ARG A 9 8.78 29.87 6.78
N ILE A 10 9.55 29.05 6.06
CA ILE A 10 8.98 28.01 5.18
C ILE A 10 8.26 26.94 6.00
N SER A 11 8.85 26.53 7.13
CA SER A 11 8.25 25.56 8.06
C SER A 11 6.92 26.05 8.65
N ILE A 12 6.84 27.33 8.99
CA ILE A 12 5.63 27.96 9.56
C ILE A 12 4.55 28.15 8.46
N ALA A 13 4.94 28.55 7.25
CA ALA A 13 4.00 28.77 6.14
C ALA A 13 3.31 27.46 5.66
N LEU A 14 3.99 26.32 5.79
CA LEU A 14 3.42 25.00 5.45
C LEU A 14 2.58 24.39 6.59
N ALA A 15 2.55 25.01 7.77
CA ALA A 15 1.78 24.58 8.93
C ALA A 15 0.44 25.33 9.11
N ASP A 16 0.22 26.39 8.33
CA ASP A 16 -1.04 27.13 8.19
C ASP A 16 -2.08 26.30 7.39
N GLU A 17 -3.38 26.51 7.62
CA GLU A 17 -4.48 25.99 6.78
C GLU A 17 -4.22 26.18 5.28
N HIS A 18 -3.63 27.31 4.88
CA HIS A 18 -3.27 27.58 3.49
C HIS A 18 -2.19 26.60 2.99
N GLY A 19 -1.17 26.34 3.81
CA GLY A 19 -0.13 25.36 3.53
C GLY A 19 -0.68 23.93 3.42
N GLU A 20 -1.65 23.57 4.26
CA GLU A 20 -2.32 22.28 4.16
C GLU A 20 -3.16 22.15 2.88
N ARG A 21 -3.92 23.19 2.51
CA ARG A 21 -4.70 23.21 1.26
C ARG A 21 -3.79 23.09 0.04
N LEU A 22 -2.68 23.82 0.01
CA LEU A 22 -1.68 23.73 -1.06
C LEU A 22 -1.06 22.33 -1.14
N ALA A 23 -0.65 21.75 -0.01
CA ALA A 23 -0.07 20.41 0.02
C ALA A 23 -1.05 19.34 -0.47
N ARG A 24 -2.34 19.45 -0.09
CA ARG A 24 -3.41 18.57 -0.61
C ARG A 24 -3.60 18.75 -2.12
N GLY A 25 -3.62 19.99 -2.62
CA GLY A 25 -3.74 20.28 -4.04
C GLY A 25 -2.57 19.70 -4.85
N LEU A 26 -1.34 19.88 -4.36
CA LEU A 26 -0.14 19.30 -4.97
C LEU A 26 -0.14 17.76 -4.94
N LEU A 27 -0.62 17.15 -3.84
CA LEU A 27 -0.78 15.71 -3.76
C LEU A 27 -1.77 15.19 -4.80
N VAL A 28 -2.94 15.82 -4.94
CA VAL A 28 -3.94 15.43 -5.95
C VAL A 28 -3.36 15.57 -7.36
N LEU A 29 -2.66 16.66 -7.65
CA LEU A 29 -1.99 16.85 -8.93
C LEU A 29 -0.94 15.76 -9.20
N ALA A 30 -0.13 15.42 -8.20
CA ALA A 30 0.87 14.35 -8.30
C ALA A 30 0.22 12.98 -8.53
N LEU A 31 -0.89 12.68 -7.83
CA LEU A 31 -1.66 11.44 -8.02
C LEU A 31 -2.20 11.34 -9.45
N LEU A 32 -2.78 12.41 -9.98
CA LEU A 32 -3.30 12.44 -11.35
C LEU A 32 -2.19 12.29 -12.39
N ALA A 33 -1.06 12.98 -12.20
CA ALA A 33 0.10 12.87 -13.07
C ALA A 33 0.70 11.47 -13.04
N ALA A 34 0.85 10.87 -11.85
CA ALA A 34 1.33 9.50 -11.69
C ALA A 34 0.36 8.50 -12.34
N ALA A 35 -0.95 8.62 -12.10
CA ALA A 35 -1.95 7.76 -12.72
C ALA A 35 -1.87 7.78 -14.25
N ALA A 36 -1.85 8.99 -14.82
CA ALA A 36 -1.76 9.18 -16.28
C ALA A 36 -0.45 8.60 -16.84
N LEU A 37 0.69 8.90 -16.21
CA LEU A 37 1.99 8.41 -16.63
C LEU A 37 2.07 6.88 -16.55
N LEU A 38 1.66 6.28 -15.43
CA LEU A 38 1.74 4.84 -15.23
C LEU A 38 0.81 4.09 -16.18
N LEU A 39 -0.42 4.56 -16.40
CA LEU A 39 -1.32 3.96 -17.41
C LEU A 39 -0.74 4.10 -18.82
N TRP A 40 -0.13 5.24 -19.14
CA TRP A 40 0.51 5.45 -20.43
C TRP A 40 1.72 4.54 -20.63
N LEU A 41 2.58 4.38 -19.62
CA LEU A 41 3.74 3.46 -19.66
C LEU A 41 3.31 2.00 -19.77
N ASN A 42 2.17 1.64 -19.17
CA ASN A 42 1.61 0.29 -19.23
C ASN A 42 0.81 -0.01 -20.50
N ARG A 43 0.64 0.94 -21.42
CA ARG A 43 -0.13 0.70 -22.64
C ARG A 43 0.51 -0.44 -23.44
N GLY A 44 -0.28 -1.45 -23.78
CA GLY A 44 0.18 -2.61 -24.56
C GLY A 44 0.98 -3.65 -23.77
N THR A 45 1.09 -3.54 -22.45
CA THR A 45 1.64 -4.62 -21.60
C THR A 45 0.73 -5.84 -21.56
N SER A 46 1.28 -7.01 -21.28
CA SER A 46 0.50 -8.23 -21.06
C SER A 46 1.07 -8.96 -19.83
N PHE A 47 0.51 -10.12 -19.52
CA PHE A 47 0.94 -10.97 -18.42
C PHE A 47 2.46 -11.23 -18.45
N TYR A 48 3.10 -11.00 -17.30
CA TYR A 48 4.48 -11.38 -17.02
C TYR A 48 4.61 -12.89 -16.79
N ASN A 49 5.85 -13.37 -16.76
CA ASN A 49 6.16 -14.78 -16.55
C ASN A 49 5.53 -15.33 -15.25
N ASP A 50 5.68 -14.62 -14.13
CA ASP A 50 5.07 -15.02 -12.85
C ASP A 50 3.55 -15.14 -12.95
N GLU A 51 2.89 -14.18 -13.61
CA GLU A 51 1.43 -14.19 -13.77
C GLU A 51 0.93 -15.39 -14.57
N LEU A 52 1.69 -15.79 -15.61
CA LEU A 52 1.38 -17.00 -16.38
C LEU A 52 1.51 -18.25 -15.51
N THR A 53 2.52 -18.32 -14.64
CA THR A 53 2.63 -19.44 -13.69
C THR A 53 1.47 -19.48 -12.69
N TRP A 54 0.98 -18.32 -12.23
CA TRP A 54 -0.16 -18.26 -11.32
C TRP A 54 -1.44 -18.77 -11.97
N PHE A 55 -1.67 -18.45 -13.26
CA PHE A 55 -2.80 -19.01 -14.00
C PHE A 55 -2.70 -20.52 -14.21
N GLN A 56 -1.50 -21.02 -14.48
CA GLN A 56 -1.26 -22.46 -14.59
C GLN A 56 -1.57 -23.18 -13.27
N ASP A 57 -1.14 -22.61 -12.14
CA ASP A 57 -1.40 -23.14 -10.80
C ASP A 57 -2.90 -23.12 -10.42
N LEU A 58 -3.65 -22.16 -10.94
CA LEU A 58 -5.09 -21.94 -10.68
C LEU A 58 -6.03 -22.69 -11.64
N SER A 59 -5.49 -23.46 -12.59
CA SER A 59 -6.28 -24.22 -13.56
C SER A 59 -6.31 -25.74 -13.24
N GLY A 60 -6.03 -26.10 -11.99
CA GLY A 60 -5.76 -27.47 -11.56
C GLY A 60 -6.93 -28.11 -10.80
N PRO A 61 -6.85 -29.40 -10.44
CA PRO A 61 -7.89 -30.06 -9.66
C PRO A 61 -8.04 -29.55 -8.20
N ASN A 62 -7.08 -28.76 -7.69
CA ASN A 62 -7.00 -28.32 -6.29
C ASN A 62 -6.94 -26.77 -6.15
N ASP A 63 -7.81 -26.03 -6.84
CA ASP A 63 -7.75 -24.55 -6.93
C ASP A 63 -7.74 -23.81 -5.57
N LEU A 64 -8.38 -24.37 -4.53
CA LEU A 64 -8.34 -23.78 -3.17
C LEU A 64 -6.99 -23.98 -2.47
N GLU A 65 -6.34 -25.12 -2.69
CA GLU A 65 -5.01 -25.41 -2.14
C GLU A 65 -3.94 -24.57 -2.85
N SER A 66 -4.09 -24.36 -4.16
CA SER A 66 -3.16 -23.53 -4.92
C SER A 66 -3.20 -22.08 -4.47
N ILE A 67 -4.32 -21.54 -3.98
CA ILE A 67 -4.38 -20.20 -3.37
C ILE A 67 -3.49 -20.09 -2.11
N LEU A 68 -3.44 -21.14 -1.29
CA LEU A 68 -2.70 -21.15 -0.02
C LEU A 68 -1.23 -21.59 -0.17
N THR A 69 -0.87 -22.18 -1.31
CA THR A 69 0.49 -22.67 -1.55
C THR A 69 1.46 -21.51 -1.78
N PRO A 70 2.56 -21.36 -1.03
CA PRO A 70 3.51 -20.26 -1.26
C PRO A 70 4.14 -20.31 -2.67
N HIS A 71 4.25 -19.15 -3.30
CA HIS A 71 4.96 -18.96 -4.57
C HIS A 71 6.29 -18.24 -4.30
N TYR A 72 7.42 -18.88 -4.61
CA TYR A 72 8.76 -18.40 -4.25
C TYR A 72 8.92 -18.00 -2.77
N SER A 73 8.37 -18.80 -1.85
CA SER A 73 8.34 -18.51 -0.39
C SER A 73 7.45 -17.33 0.01
N HIS A 74 6.64 -16.79 -0.90
CA HIS A 74 5.68 -15.74 -0.62
C HIS A 74 4.25 -16.29 -0.69
N LEU A 75 3.47 -16.07 0.36
CA LEU A 75 2.03 -16.25 0.27
C LEU A 75 1.45 -15.12 -0.59
N ILE A 76 0.73 -15.48 -1.65
CA ILE A 76 0.12 -14.55 -2.63
C ILE A 76 -1.37 -14.82 -2.81
N GLY A 77 -2.06 -15.18 -1.71
CA GLY A 77 -3.44 -15.66 -1.75
C GLY A 77 -4.41 -14.60 -2.26
N THR A 78 -4.30 -13.35 -1.80
CA THR A 78 -5.13 -12.24 -2.33
C THR A 78 -4.90 -12.04 -3.82
N THR A 79 -3.65 -12.06 -4.27
CA THR A 79 -3.33 -11.92 -5.69
C THR A 79 -3.96 -13.04 -6.50
N ARG A 80 -3.77 -14.31 -6.12
CA ARG A 80 -4.36 -15.44 -6.83
C ARG A 80 -5.89 -15.34 -6.92
N LEU A 81 -6.57 -14.95 -5.83
CA LEU A 81 -8.02 -14.72 -5.84
C LEU A 81 -8.44 -13.62 -6.82
N VAL A 82 -7.68 -12.51 -6.87
CA VAL A 82 -7.96 -11.41 -7.80
C VAL A 82 -7.79 -11.85 -9.25
N TYR A 83 -6.75 -12.64 -9.56
CA TYR A 83 -6.53 -13.16 -10.91
C TYR A 83 -7.62 -14.16 -11.32
N LEU A 84 -7.98 -15.08 -10.43
CA LEU A 84 -9.07 -16.03 -10.65
C LEU A 84 -10.39 -15.29 -10.92
N LEU A 85 -10.77 -14.38 -10.03
CA LEU A 85 -12.01 -13.61 -10.16
C LEU A 85 -12.03 -12.79 -11.45
N THR A 86 -10.92 -12.15 -11.80
CA THR A 86 -10.85 -11.34 -13.04
C THR A 86 -10.98 -12.21 -14.28
N ALA A 87 -10.31 -13.37 -14.31
CA ALA A 87 -10.40 -14.30 -15.42
C ALA A 87 -11.82 -14.88 -15.59
N GLU A 88 -12.51 -15.19 -14.50
CA GLU A 88 -13.87 -15.72 -14.53
C GLU A 88 -14.94 -14.68 -14.89
N THR A 89 -14.74 -13.41 -14.51
CA THR A 89 -15.78 -12.37 -14.64
C THR A 89 -15.58 -11.43 -15.82
N VAL A 90 -14.35 -11.00 -16.07
CA VAL A 90 -13.99 -10.02 -17.12
C VAL A 90 -13.33 -10.70 -18.32
N GLY A 91 -12.74 -11.89 -18.12
CA GLY A 91 -11.96 -12.60 -19.12
C GLY A 91 -10.50 -12.15 -19.16
N PRO A 92 -9.76 -12.43 -20.25
CA PRO A 92 -8.31 -12.22 -20.32
C PRO A 92 -7.88 -10.76 -20.50
N ASP A 93 -8.74 -9.77 -20.19
CA ASP A 93 -8.40 -8.36 -20.34
C ASP A 93 -7.45 -7.89 -19.23
N TYR A 94 -6.22 -7.57 -19.65
CA TYR A 94 -5.16 -7.11 -18.77
C TYR A 94 -5.39 -5.68 -18.23
N LEU A 95 -6.39 -4.95 -18.74
CA LEU A 95 -6.74 -3.62 -18.26
C LEU A 95 -7.04 -3.60 -16.76
N VAL A 96 -7.72 -4.62 -16.23
CA VAL A 96 -8.04 -4.71 -14.80
C VAL A 96 -6.76 -4.76 -13.97
N MET A 97 -5.79 -5.57 -14.36
CA MET A 97 -4.50 -5.66 -13.66
C MET A 97 -3.74 -4.34 -13.71
N ARG A 98 -3.74 -3.67 -14.86
CA ARG A 98 -3.12 -2.33 -14.99
C ARG A 98 -3.76 -1.31 -14.05
N ILE A 99 -5.09 -1.29 -13.98
CA ILE A 99 -5.82 -0.37 -13.08
C ILE A 99 -5.48 -0.71 -11.62
N LEU A 100 -5.48 -1.98 -11.25
CA LEU A 100 -5.15 -2.42 -9.88
C LEU A 100 -3.71 -2.08 -9.47
N GLY A 101 -2.75 -2.28 -10.38
CA GLY A 101 -1.35 -1.90 -10.16
C GLY A 101 -1.22 -0.41 -9.89
N VAL A 102 -1.79 0.43 -10.76
CA VAL A 102 -1.79 1.89 -10.58
C VAL A 102 -2.50 2.30 -9.30
N ALA A 103 -3.71 1.79 -9.06
CA ALA A 103 -4.49 2.10 -7.86
C ALA A 103 -3.72 1.77 -6.58
N SER A 104 -2.97 0.67 -6.57
CA SER A 104 -2.18 0.25 -5.41
C SER A 104 -1.02 1.19 -5.12
N VAL A 105 -0.30 1.66 -6.15
CA VAL A 105 0.77 2.67 -6.00
C VAL A 105 0.20 3.96 -5.42
N LEU A 106 -0.90 4.45 -6.01
CA LEU A 106 -1.55 5.68 -5.56
C LEU A 106 -2.06 5.55 -4.12
N LEU A 107 -2.65 4.40 -3.78
CA LEU A 107 -3.16 4.12 -2.44
C LEU A 107 -2.02 4.06 -1.42
N ALA A 108 -0.95 3.32 -1.70
CA ALA A 108 0.22 3.22 -0.82
C ALA A 108 0.84 4.59 -0.56
N ALA A 109 1.07 5.39 -1.60
CA ALA A 109 1.63 6.73 -1.46
C ALA A 109 0.69 7.70 -0.71
N THR A 110 -0.62 7.59 -0.93
CA THR A 110 -1.63 8.40 -0.22
C THR A 110 -1.68 8.04 1.26
N LEU A 111 -1.72 6.75 1.60
CA LEU A 111 -1.72 6.29 2.99
C LEU A 111 -0.41 6.66 3.69
N PHE A 112 0.73 6.54 3.00
CA PHE A 112 2.00 7.02 3.50
C PHE A 112 1.95 8.53 3.80
N TYR A 113 1.44 9.36 2.89
CA TYR A 113 1.27 10.79 3.12
C TYR A 113 0.38 11.07 4.35
N VAL A 114 -0.76 10.38 4.47
CA VAL A 114 -1.68 10.52 5.61
C VAL A 114 -1.02 10.14 6.93
N TRP A 115 -0.18 9.11 6.92
CA TRP A 115 0.56 8.66 8.09
C TRP A 115 1.72 9.60 8.46
N ALA A 116 2.49 10.05 7.46
CA ALA A 116 3.67 10.89 7.64
C ALA A 116 3.31 12.33 8.02
N LYS A 117 2.25 12.90 7.43
CA LYS A 117 1.84 14.30 7.70
C LYS A 117 1.53 14.55 9.18
N ARG A 118 1.06 13.52 9.91
CA ARG A 118 0.78 13.59 11.35
C ARG A 118 2.04 13.75 12.20
N ARG A 119 3.22 13.44 11.65
CA ARG A 119 4.50 13.41 12.36
C ARG A 119 5.42 14.56 11.98
N ILE A 120 5.49 14.88 10.69
CA ILE A 120 6.44 15.86 10.14
C ILE A 120 5.76 17.05 9.43
N GLY A 121 4.43 17.10 9.45
CA GLY A 121 3.63 18.13 8.78
C GLY A 121 3.37 17.83 7.29
N PRO A 122 2.37 18.50 6.68
CA PRO A 122 1.91 18.19 5.32
C PRO A 122 2.96 18.50 4.25
N GLY A 123 3.68 19.62 4.38
CA GLY A 123 4.71 19.99 3.40
C GLY A 123 5.86 18.98 3.32
N TRP A 124 6.40 18.56 4.46
CA TRP A 124 7.52 17.60 4.51
C TRP A 124 7.09 16.18 4.17
N ALA A 125 5.84 15.79 4.46
CA ALA A 125 5.31 14.49 4.07
C ALA A 125 5.08 14.36 2.55
N LEU A 126 4.85 15.47 1.86
CA LEU A 126 4.56 15.48 0.42
C LEU A 126 5.75 14.97 -0.40
N LEU A 127 6.97 15.42 -0.08
CA LEU A 127 8.17 15.05 -0.83
C LEU A 127 8.39 13.53 -0.90
N PRO A 128 8.49 12.78 0.21
CA PRO A 128 8.64 11.33 0.16
C PRO A 128 7.41 10.63 -0.46
N ALA A 129 6.19 11.14 -0.25
CA ALA A 129 5.00 10.57 -0.87
C ALA A 129 5.03 10.66 -2.41
N VAL A 130 5.43 11.81 -2.96
CA VAL A 130 5.62 11.99 -4.41
C VAL A 130 6.74 11.09 -4.92
N LEU A 131 7.87 11.01 -4.20
CA LEU A 131 8.97 10.14 -4.61
C LEU A 131 8.54 8.68 -4.73
N LEU A 132 7.69 8.18 -3.83
CA LEU A 132 7.15 6.81 -3.90
C LEU A 132 6.32 6.57 -5.17
N MET A 133 5.60 7.57 -5.66
CA MET A 133 4.78 7.46 -6.88
C MET A 133 5.62 7.35 -8.16
N PHE A 134 6.85 7.86 -8.13
CA PHE A 134 7.77 7.91 -9.28
C PHE A 134 9.07 7.13 -9.01
N TYR A 135 9.07 6.21 -8.05
CA TYR A 135 10.29 5.57 -7.54
C TYR A 135 10.90 4.62 -8.57
N GLY A 136 11.86 5.12 -9.35
CA GLY A 136 12.40 4.44 -10.52
C GLY A 136 13.21 3.17 -10.23
N SER A 137 13.82 3.01 -9.04
CA SER A 137 14.57 1.79 -8.72
C SER A 137 13.66 0.59 -8.44
N ALA A 138 12.39 0.81 -8.09
CA ALA A 138 11.38 -0.24 -7.98
C ALA A 138 10.42 -0.26 -9.18
N TRP A 139 10.90 0.13 -10.37
CA TRP A 139 10.05 0.28 -11.56
C TRP A 139 9.23 -0.98 -11.88
N GLN A 140 9.72 -2.19 -11.58
CA GLN A 140 8.97 -3.42 -11.80
C GLN A 140 7.68 -3.48 -10.96
N HIS A 141 7.69 -2.89 -9.76
CA HIS A 141 6.53 -2.84 -8.86
C HIS A 141 5.69 -1.56 -9.01
N VAL A 142 6.29 -0.49 -9.54
CA VAL A 142 5.63 0.81 -9.73
C VAL A 142 5.00 0.93 -11.11
N VAL A 143 5.71 0.49 -12.15
CA VAL A 143 5.24 0.46 -13.53
C VAL A 143 4.55 -0.87 -13.82
N GLY A 144 5.18 -2.01 -13.53
CA GLY A 144 4.59 -3.32 -13.86
C GLY A 144 3.29 -3.62 -13.08
N PRO A 145 2.20 -4.09 -13.73
CA PRO A 145 0.96 -4.42 -13.03
C PRO A 145 1.11 -5.59 -12.06
N VAL A 146 2.06 -6.50 -12.32
CA VAL A 146 2.51 -7.54 -11.38
C VAL A 146 2.93 -6.98 -10.02
N GLY A 147 3.35 -5.71 -9.98
CA GLY A 147 3.65 -4.94 -8.78
C GLY A 147 2.48 -4.76 -7.82
N PHE A 148 1.25 -4.96 -8.29
CA PHE A 148 0.04 -4.94 -7.48
C PHE A 148 0.20 -5.74 -6.19
N THR A 149 0.69 -6.99 -6.27
CA THR A 149 0.83 -7.89 -5.12
C THR A 149 1.60 -7.24 -3.96
N VAL A 150 2.79 -6.71 -4.25
CA VAL A 150 3.65 -6.14 -3.22
C VAL A 150 3.12 -4.79 -2.75
N THR A 151 2.77 -3.92 -3.69
CA THR A 151 2.36 -2.54 -3.41
C THR A 151 1.01 -2.48 -2.69
N PHE A 152 0.09 -3.40 -3.00
CA PHE A 152 -1.19 -3.52 -2.31
C PHE A 152 -1.00 -4.03 -0.87
N SER A 153 -0.12 -5.01 -0.65
CA SER A 153 0.24 -5.45 0.71
C SER A 153 0.83 -4.30 1.55
N ILE A 154 1.67 -3.45 0.96
CA ILE A 154 2.19 -2.22 1.58
C ILE A 154 1.06 -1.26 1.94
N ALA A 155 0.12 -1.02 1.02
CA ALA A 155 -1.03 -0.15 1.27
C ALA A 155 -1.89 -0.67 2.43
N LEU A 156 -2.18 -1.96 2.46
CA LEU A 156 -2.94 -2.61 3.54
C LEU A 156 -2.20 -2.49 4.88
N GLY A 157 -0.89 -2.74 4.91
CA GLY A 157 -0.07 -2.59 6.10
C GLY A 157 0.00 -1.15 6.64
N LEU A 158 0.12 -0.15 5.76
CA LEU A 158 0.03 1.27 6.13
C LEU A 158 -1.35 1.62 6.69
N GLY A 159 -2.41 1.13 6.04
CA GLY A 159 -3.78 1.29 6.52
C GLY A 159 -3.96 0.69 7.91
N ALA A 160 -3.41 -0.51 8.15
CA ALA A 160 -3.44 -1.15 9.46
C ALA A 160 -2.71 -0.33 10.53
N LEU A 161 -1.54 0.23 10.20
CA LEU A 161 -0.78 1.09 11.10
C LEU A 161 -1.55 2.37 11.48
N ILE A 162 -2.18 3.02 10.50
CA ILE A 162 -3.01 4.21 10.73
C ILE A 162 -4.23 3.86 11.58
N ALA A 163 -4.87 2.71 11.34
CA ALA A 163 -6.01 2.24 12.13
C ALA A 163 -5.60 1.90 13.56
N ALA A 164 -4.45 1.23 13.77
CA ALA A 164 -3.95 0.90 15.10
C ALA A 164 -3.63 2.13 15.96
N GLU A 165 -3.26 3.26 15.32
CA GLU A 165 -3.03 4.53 16.02
C GLU A 165 -4.30 5.12 16.63
N SER A 166 -5.48 4.81 16.10
CA SER A 166 -6.73 5.42 16.55
C SER A 166 -7.33 4.63 17.74
N GLU A 167 -8.14 5.31 18.54
CA GLU A 167 -8.83 4.68 19.66
C GLU A 167 -10.18 4.09 19.22
N GLY A 168 -10.53 2.93 19.77
CA GLY A 168 -11.86 2.33 19.62
C GLY A 168 -11.87 0.99 18.89
N ARG A 169 -12.88 0.17 19.23
CA ARG A 169 -12.99 -1.22 18.78
C ARG A 169 -13.09 -1.38 17.27
N ARG A 170 -13.76 -0.45 16.58
CA ARG A 170 -13.86 -0.47 15.12
C ARG A 170 -12.49 -0.29 14.47
N SER A 171 -11.64 0.57 15.04
CA SER A 171 -10.29 0.79 14.53
C SER A 171 -9.40 -0.43 14.75
N ASP A 172 -9.51 -1.07 15.91
CA ASP A 172 -8.79 -2.31 16.19
C ASP A 172 -9.20 -3.45 15.24
N LEU A 173 -10.50 -3.57 14.94
CA LEU A 173 -11.01 -4.55 13.98
C LEU A 173 -10.51 -4.28 12.55
N LEU A 174 -10.52 -3.00 12.13
CA LEU A 174 -9.97 -2.60 10.84
C LEU A 174 -8.47 -2.90 10.76
N ALA A 175 -7.70 -2.57 11.81
CA ALA A 175 -6.28 -2.86 11.86
C ALA A 175 -5.98 -4.36 11.73
N CYS A 176 -6.70 -5.19 12.49
CA CYS A 176 -6.57 -6.65 12.43
C CYS A 176 -6.91 -7.18 11.03
N GLY A 177 -8.04 -6.78 10.46
CA GLY A 177 -8.48 -7.22 9.13
C GLY A 177 -7.51 -6.82 8.03
N LEU A 178 -7.00 -5.58 8.08
CA LEU A 178 -5.99 -5.09 7.14
C LEU A 178 -4.65 -5.83 7.29
N LEU A 179 -4.23 -6.22 8.50
CA LEU A 179 -3.03 -7.04 8.70
C LEU A 179 -3.18 -8.45 8.14
N ILE A 180 -4.32 -9.11 8.40
CA ILE A 180 -4.61 -10.43 7.82
C ILE A 180 -4.50 -10.35 6.30
N LEU A 181 -5.16 -9.35 5.70
CA LEU A 181 -5.14 -9.19 4.26
C LEU A 181 -3.74 -8.84 3.74
N ALA A 182 -2.97 -8.02 4.44
CA ALA A 182 -1.60 -7.67 4.05
C ALA A 182 -0.68 -8.91 4.02
N VAL A 183 -0.71 -9.74 5.08
CA VAL A 183 0.07 -10.98 5.18
C VAL A 183 -0.39 -12.02 4.17
N PHE A 184 -1.70 -12.11 3.95
CA PHE A 184 -2.29 -13.00 2.94
C PHE A 184 -1.98 -12.56 1.50
N THR A 185 -1.67 -11.28 1.28
CA THR A 185 -1.27 -10.74 -0.02
C THR A 185 0.21 -10.95 -0.31
N TYR A 186 1.09 -10.62 0.66
CA TYR A 186 2.53 -10.72 0.47
C TYR A 186 3.30 -10.66 1.80
N THR A 187 4.51 -11.24 1.83
CA THR A 187 5.32 -11.34 3.06
C THR A 187 5.78 -10.00 3.62
N VAL A 188 5.79 -8.93 2.82
CA VAL A 188 6.05 -7.56 3.32
C VAL A 188 5.03 -7.14 4.39
N GLY A 189 3.82 -7.72 4.37
CA GLY A 189 2.81 -7.56 5.41
C GLY A 189 3.30 -7.96 6.81
N LEU A 190 4.24 -8.91 6.92
CA LEU A 190 4.85 -9.30 8.20
C LEU A 190 5.63 -8.15 8.85
N ALA A 191 6.30 -7.31 8.06
CA ALA A 191 6.99 -6.14 8.60
C ALA A 191 6.01 -5.14 9.22
N TYR A 192 4.83 -4.97 8.59
CA TYR A 192 3.75 -4.14 9.14
C TYR A 192 3.10 -4.78 10.37
N LEU A 193 2.93 -6.11 10.40
CA LEU A 193 2.48 -6.84 11.59
C LEU A 193 3.40 -6.55 12.77
N VAL A 194 4.73 -6.65 12.57
CA VAL A 194 5.71 -6.30 13.61
C VAL A 194 5.60 -4.83 14.03
N GLY A 195 5.47 -3.91 13.06
CA GLY A 195 5.29 -2.49 13.35
C GLY A 195 4.04 -2.19 14.20
N VAL A 196 2.91 -2.82 13.88
CA VAL A 196 1.67 -2.72 14.67
C VAL A 196 1.84 -3.38 16.04
N ALA A 197 2.48 -4.55 16.11
CA ALA A 197 2.76 -5.22 17.38
C ALA A 197 3.56 -4.33 18.32
N ILE A 198 4.64 -3.71 17.84
CA ILE A 198 5.44 -2.76 18.62
C ILE A 198 4.57 -1.57 19.07
N SER A 199 3.80 -0.98 18.15
CA SER A 199 2.90 0.14 18.45
C SER A 199 1.89 -0.19 19.56
N VAL A 200 1.31 -1.40 19.53
CA VAL A 200 0.36 -1.87 20.56
C VAL A 200 1.06 -2.18 21.88
N LEU A 201 2.23 -2.83 21.86
CA LEU A 201 2.97 -3.24 23.06
C LEU A 201 3.51 -2.05 23.85
N LEU A 202 3.75 -0.92 23.20
CA LEU A 202 4.15 0.34 23.83
C LEU A 202 2.98 1.07 24.54
N ARG A 203 1.73 0.62 24.38
CA ARG A 203 0.56 1.24 25.02
C ARG A 203 0.27 0.67 26.40
N GLY A 204 -0.38 1.47 27.25
CA GLY A 204 -0.83 1.05 28.58
C GLY A 204 -1.91 -0.05 28.55
N ASP A 205 -2.70 -0.14 27.47
CA ASP A 205 -3.78 -1.11 27.28
C ASP A 205 -3.36 -2.35 26.45
N ARG A 206 -2.05 -2.58 26.29
CA ARG A 206 -1.43 -3.63 25.45
C ARG A 206 -2.10 -5.01 25.51
N LEU A 207 -2.43 -5.52 26.70
CA LEU A 207 -3.00 -6.87 26.84
C LEU A 207 -4.41 -6.98 26.22
N ARG A 208 -5.19 -5.89 26.28
CA ARG A 208 -6.54 -5.86 25.68
C ARG A 208 -6.51 -5.76 24.16
N ARG A 209 -5.40 -5.30 23.58
CA ARG A 209 -5.22 -5.08 22.15
C ARG A 209 -4.26 -6.05 21.47
N ALA A 210 -3.64 -6.97 22.22
CA ALA A 210 -2.67 -7.93 21.67
C ALA A 210 -3.24 -8.80 20.55
N TRP A 211 -4.56 -9.08 20.58
CA TRP A 211 -5.24 -9.84 19.53
C TRP A 211 -5.13 -9.20 18.12
N ILE A 212 -4.89 -7.88 18.02
CA ILE A 212 -4.76 -7.18 16.73
C ILE A 212 -3.62 -7.77 15.88
N PHE A 213 -2.51 -8.18 16.51
CA PHE A 213 -1.34 -8.73 15.82
C PHE A 213 -1.15 -10.23 16.09
N LEU A 214 -1.78 -10.81 17.12
CA LEU A 214 -1.71 -12.25 17.40
C LEU A 214 -2.62 -13.08 16.48
N VAL A 215 -3.76 -12.53 16.03
CA VAL A 215 -4.65 -13.25 15.10
C VAL A 215 -4.08 -13.33 13.67
N PRO A 216 -3.44 -12.27 13.12
CA PRO A 216 -2.81 -12.34 11.80
C PRO A 216 -1.46 -13.08 11.74
N LEU A 217 -0.87 -13.43 12.90
CA LEU A 217 0.41 -14.14 13.02
C LEU A 217 0.21 -15.65 12.83
#